data_AF-A0AAT9IXN8-F1
#
_entry.id   AF-A0AAT9IXN8-F1
#
_cell.length_a   1.000
_cell.length_b   1.000
_cell.length_c   1.000
_cell.angle_alpha   90.00
_cell.angle_beta   90.00
_cell.angle_gamma   90.00
#
_symmetry.space_group_name_H-M   'P 1'
#
loop_
_entity.id
_entity.type
_entity.pdbx_description
1 polymer ?
#
loop_
_entity_poly.entity_id
_entity_poly.type
_entity_poly.pdbx_seq_one_letter_code
_entity_poly.pdbx_strand_id
1 'polypeptide(L)'
;MAYRDSHFFTLKYVARQLEEDEDLLREVTIEMFSEDGCFTVYDDYPADETKESITVFNTDGIDYLIEALKDNREHYVEQRKKTELFYKKK
;
A
#
# COMPACT_ATOMS: atom_id res chain seq x y z
N MET A 1 -26.88 -6.16 3.37
CA MET A 1 -26.18 -7.46 3.30
C MET A 1 -24.70 -7.13 3.19
N ALA A 2 -23.94 -7.30 4.27
CA ALA A 2 -22.50 -7.05 4.24
C ALA A 2 -21.86 -8.13 3.36
N TYR A 3 -21.48 -7.77 2.14
CA TYR A 3 -20.62 -8.63 1.33
C TYR A 3 -19.30 -8.73 2.08
N ARG A 4 -18.97 -9.92 2.59
CA ARG A 4 -17.60 -10.20 3.03
C ARG A 4 -16.76 -10.31 1.78
N ASP A 5 -16.15 -9.21 1.37
CA ASP A 5 -15.14 -9.24 0.34
C ASP A 5 -14.01 -10.16 0.83
N SER A 6 -13.82 -11.25 0.10
CA SER A 6 -12.80 -12.26 0.38
C SER A 6 -11.67 -12.19 -0.65
N HIS A 7 -11.70 -11.15 -1.51
CA HIS A 7 -10.70 -10.92 -2.53
C HIS A 7 -9.66 -9.92 -2.01
N PHE A 8 -8.40 -10.25 -2.28
CA PHE A 8 -7.27 -9.40 -1.97
C PHE A 8 -6.42 -9.22 -3.22
N PHE A 9 -5.93 -8.01 -3.41
CA PHE A 9 -5.17 -7.59 -4.56
C PHE A 9 -3.81 -7.08 -4.09
N THR A 10 -2.74 -7.56 -4.72
CA THR A 10 -1.39 -7.13 -4.36
C THR A 10 -1.15 -5.68 -4.76
N LEU A 11 -0.29 -4.98 -4.04
CA LEU A 11 0.08 -3.60 -4.34
C LEU A 11 0.55 -3.41 -5.78
N LYS A 12 1.35 -4.35 -6.29
CA LYS A 12 1.77 -4.37 -7.70
C LYS A 12 0.61 -4.51 -8.68
N TYR A 13 -0.40 -5.31 -8.35
CA TYR A 13 -1.60 -5.44 -9.18
C TYR A 13 -2.42 -4.15 -9.17
N VAL A 14 -2.63 -3.55 -8.00
CA VAL A 14 -3.36 -2.29 -7.85
C VAL A 14 -2.65 -1.14 -8.56
N ALA A 15 -1.32 -1.01 -8.43
CA ALA A 15 -0.52 -0.03 -9.16
C ALA A 15 -0.76 -0.11 -10.67
N ARG A 16 -0.72 -1.32 -11.22
CA ARG A 16 -1.00 -1.56 -12.64
C ARG A 16 -2.44 -1.21 -13.01
N GLN A 17 -3.41 -1.50 -12.15
CA GLN A 17 -4.82 -1.22 -12.42
C GLN A 17 -5.12 0.28 -12.39
N LEU A 18 -4.44 1.04 -11.52
CA LEU A 18 -4.61 2.49 -11.38
C LEU A 18 -3.71 3.30 -12.33
N GLU A 19 -2.82 2.63 -13.08
CA GLU A 19 -1.77 3.29 -13.88
C GLU A 19 -0.89 4.23 -13.04
N GLU A 20 -0.68 3.87 -11.78
CA GLU A 20 0.09 4.63 -10.80
C GLU A 20 1.43 3.96 -10.50
N ASP A 21 2.36 4.77 -9.97
CA ASP A 21 3.69 4.32 -9.59
C ASP A 21 3.65 3.50 -8.30
N GLU A 22 4.27 2.32 -8.32
CA GLU A 22 4.27 1.35 -7.22
C GLU A 22 4.88 1.94 -5.94
N ASP A 23 5.99 2.68 -6.06
CA ASP A 23 6.67 3.31 -4.94
C ASP A 23 5.81 4.44 -4.33
N LEU A 24 5.10 5.19 -5.16
CA LEU A 24 4.16 6.21 -4.69
C LEU A 24 3.01 5.58 -3.88
N LEU A 25 2.40 4.50 -4.39
CA LEU A 25 1.35 3.80 -3.65
C LEU A 25 1.87 3.24 -2.34
N ARG A 26 3.11 2.74 -2.32
CA ARG A 26 3.75 2.24 -1.11
C ARG A 26 3.87 3.32 -0.04
N GLU A 27 4.17 4.57 -0.38
CA GLU A 27 4.17 5.66 0.59
C GLU A 27 2.79 5.91 1.20
N VAL A 28 1.71 5.76 0.42
CA VAL A 28 0.34 5.87 0.95
C VAL A 28 0.04 4.75 1.93
N THR A 29 0.49 3.52 1.65
CA THR A 29 0.24 2.37 2.53
C THR A 29 0.87 2.48 3.91
N ILE A 30 1.93 3.30 4.06
CA ILE A 30 2.57 3.55 5.35
C ILE A 30 1.59 4.21 6.33
N GLU A 31 0.64 4.99 5.82
CA GLU A 31 -0.38 5.67 6.62
C GLU A 31 -1.70 4.91 6.72
N MET A 32 -1.82 3.73 6.09
CA MET A 32 -3.03 2.92 6.11
C MET A 32 -2.97 1.82 7.18
N PHE A 33 -4.06 1.64 7.91
CA PHE A 33 -4.23 0.53 8.85
C PHE A 33 -4.99 -0.63 8.22
N SER A 34 -5.04 -1.77 8.93
CA SER A 34 -5.80 -2.95 8.48
C SER A 34 -7.30 -2.68 8.38
N GLU A 35 -7.81 -1.78 9.20
CA GLU A 35 -9.19 -1.29 9.17
C GLU A 35 -9.50 -0.48 7.92
N ASP A 36 -8.49 0.16 7.33
CA ASP A 36 -8.60 0.87 6.05
C ASP A 36 -8.47 -0.08 4.85
N GLY A 37 -8.46 -1.40 5.08
CA GLY A 37 -8.42 -2.40 4.01
C GLY A 37 -7.02 -2.68 3.45
N CYS A 38 -5.95 -2.23 4.12
CA CYS A 38 -4.55 -2.49 3.77
C CYS A 38 -3.92 -3.54 4.70
N PHE A 39 -3.43 -4.63 4.14
CA PHE A 39 -2.92 -5.77 4.90
C PHE A 39 -1.52 -6.17 4.47
N THR A 40 -0.77 -6.73 5.42
CA THR A 40 0.54 -7.33 5.17
C THR A 40 0.42 -8.84 5.23
N VAL A 41 0.81 -9.52 4.16
CA VAL A 41 0.80 -10.98 4.03
C VAL A 41 2.23 -11.52 4.07
N TYR A 42 2.41 -12.65 4.75
CA TYR A 42 3.67 -13.37 4.87
C TYR A 42 3.52 -14.78 4.30
N ASP A 43 4.57 -15.27 3.63
CA ASP A 43 4.56 -16.60 2.99
C ASP A 43 4.74 -17.76 3.98
N ASP A 44 5.35 -17.51 5.15
CA ASP A 44 5.69 -18.52 6.15
C ASP A 44 5.01 -18.28 7.50
N TYR A 45 4.79 -19.36 8.25
CA TYR A 45 4.36 -19.32 9.66
C TYR A 45 5.31 -20.14 10.56
N PRO A 46 5.81 -19.60 11.69
CA PRO A 46 5.56 -18.26 12.21
C PRO A 46 6.11 -17.17 11.28
N ALA A 47 5.42 -16.03 11.23
CA ALA A 47 5.82 -14.92 10.38
C ALA A 47 7.22 -14.44 10.78
N ASP A 48 8.07 -14.25 9.78
CA ASP A 48 9.40 -13.69 9.94
C ASP A 48 9.38 -12.27 9.37
N GLU A 49 9.39 -11.27 10.26
CA GLU A 49 9.38 -9.85 9.88
C GLU A 49 10.65 -9.42 9.13
N THR A 50 11.69 -10.27 9.10
CA THR A 50 12.90 -10.01 8.31
C THR A 50 12.79 -10.47 6.85
N LYS A 51 11.76 -11.25 6.52
CA LYS A 51 11.47 -11.68 5.14
C LYS A 51 10.61 -10.65 4.41
N GLU A 52 10.69 -10.69 3.08
CA GLU A 52 9.87 -9.85 2.22
C GLU A 52 8.39 -10.14 2.47
N SER A 53 7.63 -9.12 2.85
CA SER A 53 6.19 -9.18 3.02
C SER A 53 5.48 -8.56 1.83
N ILE A 54 4.25 -9.00 1.59
CA ILE A 54 3.45 -8.54 0.46
C ILE A 54 2.30 -7.68 0.99
N THR A 55 2.25 -6.43 0.55
CA THR A 55 1.10 -5.55 0.81
C THR A 55 -0.06 -5.92 -0.12
N VAL A 56 -1.23 -6.12 0.47
CA VAL A 56 -2.46 -6.44 -0.25
C VAL A 56 -3.63 -5.58 0.23
N PHE A 57 -4.61 -5.40 -0.65
CA PHE A 57 -5.80 -4.59 -0.40
C PHE A 57 -7.08 -5.38 -0.69
N ASN A 58 -8.13 -5.16 0.08
CA ASN A 58 -9.49 -5.49 -0.35
C ASN A 58 -10.07 -4.35 -1.21
N THR A 59 -11.31 -4.49 -1.68
CA THR A 59 -11.94 -3.43 -2.50
C THR A 59 -12.05 -2.10 -1.76
N ASP A 60 -12.45 -2.12 -0.48
CA ASP A 60 -12.58 -0.91 0.35
C ASP A 60 -11.25 -0.17 0.51
N GLY A 61 -10.14 -0.91 0.68
CA GLY A 61 -8.81 -0.33 0.79
C GLY A 61 -8.28 0.25 -0.51
N ILE A 62 -8.69 -0.30 -1.66
CA ILE A 62 -8.41 0.33 -2.96
C ILE A 62 -9.17 1.65 -3.08
N ASP A 63 -10.44 1.69 -2.67
CA ASP A 63 -11.24 2.92 -2.69
C ASP A 63 -10.62 4.00 -1.77
N TYR A 64 -10.24 3.64 -0.54
CA TYR A 64 -9.53 4.53 0.37
C TYR A 64 -8.21 5.04 -0.24
N LEU A 65 -7.41 4.14 -0.83
CA LEU A 65 -6.15 4.48 -1.49
C LEU A 65 -6.36 5.53 -2.59
N ILE A 66 -7.40 5.37 -3.40
CA ILE A 66 -7.75 6.31 -4.48
C ILE A 66 -8.15 7.68 -3.89
N GLU A 67 -8.93 7.70 -2.81
CA GLU A 67 -9.32 8.94 -2.13
C GLU A 67 -8.12 9.65 -1.50
N ALA A 68 -7.27 8.93 -0.77
CA ALA A 68 -6.05 9.47 -0.17
C ALA A 68 -5.12 10.09 -1.23
N LEU A 69 -4.93 9.42 -2.37
CA LEU A 69 -4.16 9.96 -3.49
C LEU A 69 -4.79 11.23 -4.08
N LYS A 70 -6.11 11.28 -4.21
CA LYS A 70 -6.80 12.48 -4.74
C LYS A 70 -6.64 13.66 -3.80
N ASP A 71 -6.76 13.42 -2.50
CA ASP A 71 -6.75 14.48 -1.50
C ASP A 71 -5.34 15.02 -1.22
N ASN A 72 -4.33 14.14 -1.20
CA ASN A 72 -2.99 14.50 -0.70
C ASN A 72 -1.83 14.01 -1.59
N ARG A 73 -2.01 13.90 -2.91
CA ARG A 73 -0.94 13.45 -3.83
C ARG A 73 0.41 14.13 -3.62
N GLU A 74 0.40 15.46 -3.46
CA GLU A 74 1.63 16.25 -3.32
C GLU A 74 2.41 15.86 -2.06
N HIS A 75 1.70 15.56 -0.98
CA HIS A 75 2.28 15.07 0.26
C HIS A 75 3.05 13.76 0.03
N TYR A 76 2.41 12.78 -0.62
CA TYR A 76 3.02 11.48 -0.89
C TYR A 76 4.22 11.56 -1.83
N VAL A 77 4.17 12.45 -2.83
CA VAL A 77 5.32 12.73 -3.71
C VAL A 77 6.48 13.34 -2.92
N GLU A 78 6.21 14.21 -1.94
CA GLU A 78 7.24 14.78 -1.07
C GLU A 78 7.84 13.71 -0.14
N GLN A 79 7.00 12.86 0.46
CA GLN A 79 7.46 11.74 1.30
C GLN A 79 8.37 10.79 0.53
N ARG A 80 7.94 10.36 -0.67
CA ARG A 80 8.77 9.53 -1.56
C ARG A 80 10.16 10.13 -1.78
N LYS A 81 10.25 11.44 -2.09
CA LYS A 81 11.53 12.12 -2.30
C LYS A 81 12.39 12.14 -1.04
N LYS A 82 11.80 12.34 0.13
CA LYS A 82 12.52 12.29 1.42
C LYS A 82 13.04 10.90 1.71
N THR A 83 12.22 9.87 1.48
CA THR A 83 12.58 8.46 1.60
C THR A 83 13.75 8.12 0.68
N GLU A 84 13.66 8.44 -0.61
CA GLU A 84 14.75 8.25 -1.58
C GLU A 84 16.05 8.97 -1.17
N LEU A 85 15.95 10.21 -0.69
CA LEU A 85 17.11 10.99 -0.26
C LEU A 85 17.77 10.40 0.99
N PHE A 86 16.97 9.87 1.92
CA PHE A 86 17.47 9.21 3.13
C PHE A 86 18.28 7.96 2.78
N TYR A 87 17.74 7.08 1.92
CA TYR A 87 18.42 5.85 1.53
C TYR A 87 19.63 6.09 0.61
N LYS A 88 19.65 7.17 -0.19
CA LYS A 88 20.81 7.55 -1.02
C LYS A 88 21.99 8.09 -0.21
N LYS A 89 21.76 8.56 1.02
CA LYS A 89 22.78 9.17 1.88
C LYS A 89 23.53 8.14 2.74
N LYS A 90 23.14 6.86 2.67
CA LYS A 90 23.71 5.74 3.43
C LYS A 90 24.65 4.93 2.56
#